data_AF-A0A7K0LIC0-F1
#
_entry.id   AF-A0A7K0LIC0-F1
#
_cell.length_a   1.000
_cell.length_b   1.000
_cell.length_c   1.000
_cell.angle_alpha   90.00
_cell.angle_beta   90.00
_cell.angle_gamma   90.00
#
_symmetry.space_group_name_H-M   'P 1'
#
loop_
_entity.id
_entity.type
_entity.pdbx_description
1 polymer ?
#
loop_
_entity_poly.entity_id
_entity_poly.type
_entity_poly.pdbx_seq_one_letter_code
_entity_poly.pdbx_strand_id
1 'polypeptide(L)' 'MPGLEDLYREIILDHYRSPRNRGELPTPPALSAEGFNPLCGDEV' A
#
# COMPACT_ATOMS: atom_id res chain seq x y z
N MET A 1 -19.57 -12.23 7.95
CA MET A 1 -20.30 -11.29 8.83
C MET A 1 -20.85 -10.18 7.95
N PRO A 2 -22.17 -9.95 7.92
CA PRO A 2 -22.74 -8.86 7.14
C PRO A 2 -22.20 -7.51 7.66
N GLY A 3 -21.69 -6.66 6.76
CA GLY A 3 -21.10 -5.34 7.06
C GLY A 3 -19.57 -5.28 7.10
N LEU A 4 -18.87 -6.41 7.22
CA LEU A 4 -17.40 -6.42 7.25
C LEU A 4 -16.80 -6.15 5.87
N GLU A 5 -17.45 -6.62 4.81
CA GLU A 5 -17.02 -6.40 3.42
C GLU A 5 -17.10 -4.92 3.03
N ASP A 6 -18.17 -4.24 3.45
CA ASP A 6 -18.33 -2.81 3.21
C ASP A 6 -17.25 -1.99 3.93
N LEU A 7 -16.97 -2.33 5.20
CA LEU A 7 -15.90 -1.71 5.97
C LEU A 7 -14.53 -1.89 5.30
N TYR A 8 -14.18 -3.12 4.87
CA TYR A 8 -12.90 -3.34 4.20
C TYR A 8 -12.78 -2.57 2.89
N ARG A 9 -13.85 -2.52 2.10
CA ARG A 9 -13.88 -1.76 0.85
C ARG A 9 -13.61 -0.28 1.11
N GLU A 10 -14.25 0.32 2.10
CA GLU A 10 -14.02 1.73 2.46
C GLU A 10 -12.57 1.97 2.87
N ILE A 11 -12.01 1.12 3.73
CA ILE A 11 -10.62 1.23 4.19
C ILE A 11 -9.64 1.10 3.02
N ILE A 12 -9.84 0.13 2.13
CA ILE A 12 -8.96 -0.06 0.96
C ILE A 12 -8.99 1.17 0.05
N LEU A 13 -10.17 1.71 -0.23
CA LEU A 13 -10.33 2.90 -1.08
C LEU A 13 -9.73 4.15 -0.45
N ASP A 14 -9.83 4.31 0.87
CA ASP A 14 -9.18 5.40 1.60
C ASP A 14 -7.65 5.35 1.46
N HIS A 15 -7.03 4.19 1.67
CA HIS A 15 -5.57 4.03 1.52
C HIS A 15 -5.10 4.24 0.08
N TYR A 16 -5.89 3.82 -0.90
CA TYR A 16 -5.59 4.07 -2.31
C TYR A 16 -5.60 5.58 -2.63
N ARG A 17 -6.58 6.32 -2.11
CA ARG A 17 -6.71 7.78 -2.36
C ARG A 17 -5.71 8.61 -1.56
N SER A 18 -5.41 8.20 -0.34
CA SER A 18 -4.57 8.91 0.62
C SER A 18 -3.47 7.98 1.14
N PRO A 19 -2.47 7.62 0.30
CA PRO A 19 -1.42 6.70 0.69
C PRO A 19 -0.61 7.27 1.86
N ARG A 20 -0.49 6.46 2.91
CA ARG A 20 0.23 6.81 4.14
C ARG A 20 1.68 6.35 4.02
N ASN A 21 2.61 7.15 4.54
CA ASN A 21 4.05 6.82 4.58
C ASN A 21 4.69 6.51 3.21
N ARG A 22 4.14 7.05 2.12
CA ARG A 22 4.74 6.89 0.79
C ARG A 22 6.04 7.70 0.72
N GLY A 23 7.16 7.02 0.49
CA GLY A 23 8.48 7.62 0.35
C GLY A 23 9.57 6.79 1.03
N GLU A 24 10.79 7.30 1.02
CA GLU A 24 11.92 6.66 1.68
C GLU A 24 11.97 7.00 3.17
N LEU A 25 12.54 6.09 3.97
CA LEU A 25 12.77 6.34 5.39
C LEU A 25 13.97 7.31 5.55
N PRO A 26 13.84 8.38 6.36
CA PRO A 26 14.86 9.42 6.45
C PRO A 26 16.11 9.03 7.26
N THR A 27 16.01 8.02 8.13
CA THR A 27 17.05 7.71 9.11
C THR A 27 17.66 6.33 8.86
N PRO A 28 18.96 6.25 8.52
CA PRO A 28 19.71 4.99 8.48
C PRO A 28 19.90 4.39 9.89
N PRO A 29 20.04 3.05 10.02
CA PRO A 29 20.03 2.07 8.94
C PRO A 29 18.61 1.61 8.58
N ALA A 30 18.23 1.78 7.31
CA ALA A 30 17.03 1.21 6.73
C ALA A 30 17.44 0.20 5.64
N LEU A 31 16.77 -0.95 5.59
CA LEU A 31 16.92 -1.92 4.52
C LEU A 31 15.91 -1.59 3.42
N SER A 32 16.34 -1.56 2.17
CA SER A 32 15.49 -1.39 1.00
C SER A 32 15.40 -2.69 0.19
N ALA A 33 14.27 -2.90 -0.45
CA ALA A 33 14.01 -3.97 -1.40
C ALA A 33 13.05 -3.45 -2.47
N GLU A 34 13.18 -3.96 -3.69
CA GLU A 34 12.36 -3.56 -4.85
C GLU A 34 11.55 -4.76 -5.35
N GLY A 35 10.34 -4.52 -5.83
CA GLY A 35 9.46 -5.54 -6.39
C GLY A 35 8.76 -5.10 -7.67
N PHE A 36 8.61 -6.03 -8.62
CA PHE A 36 7.90 -5.79 -9.88
C PHE A 36 6.93 -6.94 -10.19
N ASN A 37 5.67 -6.58 -10.46
CA ASN A 37 4.63 -7.50 -10.92
C ASN A 37 4.35 -7.31 -12.43
N PRO A 38 4.95 -8.11 -13.33
CA PRO A 38 4.86 -7.89 -14.78
C PRO A 38 3.47 -8.13 -15.38
N LEU A 39 2.57 -8.82 -14.67
CA LEU A 39 1.22 -9.10 -15.16
C LEU A 39 0.35 -7.85 -15.14
N CYS A 40 0.55 -6.98 -14.15
CA CYS A 40 -0.21 -5.76 -13.95
C CYS A 40 0.62 -4.50 -14.23
N GLY A 41 1.95 -4.60 -14.20
CA GLY A 41 2.88 -3.48 -14.33
C GLY A 41 3.12 -2.71 -13.02
N ASP A 42 2.79 -3.29 -11.87
CA ASP A 42 2.98 -2.63 -10.57
C ASP A 42 4.45 -2.69 -10.12
N GLU A 43 4.95 -1.58 -9.57
CA GLU A 43 6.28 -1.43 -8.98
C GLU A 43 6.14 -0.99 -7.52
N VAL A 44 6.91 -1.60 -6.61
CA VAL A 44 6.90 -1.33 -5.15
C VAL A 44 8.28 -1.29 -4.53
#